data_AF-A0A538BSE8-F1
#
_entry.id   AF-A0A538BSE8-F1
#
_cell.length_a   1.000
_cell.length_b   1.000
_cell.length_c   1.000
_cell.angle_alpha   90.00
_cell.angle_beta   90.00
_cell.angle_gamma   90.00
#
_symmetry.space_group_name_H-M   'P 1'
#
loop_
_entity.id
_entity.type
_entity.pdbx_description
1 polymer ?
#
loop_
_entity_poly.entity_id
_entity_poly.type
_entity_poly.pdbx_seq_one_letter_code
_entity_poly.pdbx_strand_id
1 'polypeptide(L)'
;MSGVAGARAWFRFRGSAVTITSATGPAYGRAEIWVDGTLRRRLDLSAATKTFAVARTVGGLADRVHSVRVVVLGLPGKAGTGTAVAIDGWSVA
;
A
#
# COMPACT_ATOMS: atom_id res chain seq x y z
N MET A 1 -4.52 4.76 -9.46
CA MET A 1 -4.49 5.63 -8.26
C MET A 1 -5.91 5.94 -7.83
N SER A 2 -6.20 6.04 -6.52
CA SER A 2 -7.47 6.57 -5.99
C SER A 2 -7.24 7.30 -4.67
N GLY A 3 -8.02 8.36 -4.41
CA GLY A 3 -8.09 9.05 -3.11
C GLY A 3 -9.41 8.84 -2.37
N VAL A 4 -10.29 7.98 -2.88
CA VAL A 4 -11.61 7.71 -2.31
C VAL A 4 -11.47 6.77 -1.11
N ALA A 5 -12.01 7.15 0.04
CA ALA A 5 -12.03 6.29 1.23
C ALA A 5 -12.69 4.93 0.92
N GLY A 6 -12.06 3.84 1.34
CA GLY A 6 -12.55 2.48 1.12
C GLY A 6 -12.28 1.89 -0.28
N ALA A 7 -11.74 2.69 -1.21
CA ALA A 7 -11.20 2.15 -2.46
C ALA A 7 -10.09 1.15 -2.15
N ARG A 8 -10.02 0.07 -2.93
CA ARG A 8 -9.14 -1.05 -2.63
C ARG A 8 -8.51 -1.65 -3.88
N ALA A 9 -7.22 -1.96 -3.78
CA ALA A 9 -6.51 -2.81 -4.72
C ALA A 9 -6.25 -4.16 -4.04
N TRP A 10 -6.38 -5.26 -4.77
CA TRP A 10 -6.17 -6.60 -4.25
C TRP A 10 -5.27 -7.41 -5.17
N PHE A 11 -4.51 -8.32 -4.60
CA PHE A 11 -3.65 -9.25 -5.32
C PHE A 11 -3.60 -10.58 -4.57
N ARG A 12 -3.70 -11.69 -5.30
CA ARG A 12 -3.52 -13.04 -4.75
C ARG A 12 -2.17 -13.56 -5.18
N PHE A 13 -1.44 -14.16 -4.24
CA PHE A 13 -0.12 -14.71 -4.48
C PHE A 13 0.11 -15.98 -3.69
N ARG A 14 1.08 -16.80 -4.11
CA ARG A 14 1.67 -17.85 -3.30
C ARG A 14 3.09 -17.42 -2.96
N GLY A 15 3.49 -17.57 -1.70
CA GLY A 15 4.82 -17.21 -1.23
C GLY A 15 4.83 -16.83 0.24
N SER A 16 6.00 -16.46 0.73
CA SER A 16 6.26 -16.08 2.13
C SER A 16 6.32 -14.56 2.34
N ALA A 17 6.40 -13.79 1.25
CA ALA A 17 6.36 -12.34 1.28
C ALA A 17 5.72 -11.73 0.02
N VAL A 18 5.21 -10.51 0.18
CA VAL A 18 4.80 -9.64 -0.94
C VAL A 18 5.37 -8.25 -0.76
N THR A 19 5.90 -7.68 -1.83
CA THR A 19 6.36 -6.29 -1.90
C THR A 19 5.42 -5.48 -2.75
N ILE A 20 5.03 -4.33 -2.21
CA ILE A 20 4.17 -3.35 -2.86
C ILE A 20 5.03 -2.18 -3.28
N THR A 21 5.03 -1.87 -4.57
CA THR A 21 5.69 -0.70 -5.13
C THR A 21 4.67 0.43 -5.30
N SER A 22 5.02 1.61 -4.82
CA SER A 22 4.15 2.78 -4.77
C SER A 22 4.93 4.07 -5.04
N ALA A 23 4.24 5.21 -4.94
CA ALA A 23 4.86 6.53 -4.95
C ALA A 23 4.47 7.32 -3.69
N THR A 24 5.34 8.24 -3.30
CA THR A 24 5.09 9.23 -2.24
C THR A 24 5.14 10.65 -2.78
N GLY A 25 4.62 11.62 -2.04
CA GLY A 25 4.60 13.03 -2.43
C GLY A 25 3.41 13.82 -1.86
N PRO A 26 3.27 15.12 -2.16
CA PRO A 26 2.35 15.99 -1.43
C PRO A 26 0.87 15.73 -1.76
N ALA A 27 0.61 15.08 -2.90
CA ALA A 27 -0.73 14.67 -3.34
C ALA A 27 -1.19 13.33 -2.74
N TYR A 28 -0.31 12.60 -2.05
CA TYR A 28 -0.61 11.27 -1.54
C TYR A 28 -1.04 11.29 -0.08
N GLY A 29 -1.87 10.32 0.29
CA GLY A 29 -2.49 10.20 1.60
C GLY A 29 -2.11 8.91 2.33
N ARG A 30 -3.03 8.47 3.19
CA ARG A 30 -2.84 7.28 4.02
C ARG A 30 -3.58 6.06 3.49
N ALA A 31 -3.02 4.89 3.73
CA ALA A 31 -3.57 3.60 3.35
C ALA A 31 -3.29 2.53 4.41
N GLU A 32 -3.91 1.38 4.25
CA GLU A 32 -3.65 0.18 5.05
C GLU A 32 -3.32 -1.00 4.14
N ILE A 33 -2.35 -1.82 4.55
CA ILE A 33 -2.05 -3.11 3.95
C ILE A 33 -2.62 -4.19 4.87
N TRP A 34 -3.46 -5.05 4.30
CA TRP A 34 -3.99 -6.22 4.96
C TRP A 34 -3.57 -7.48 4.20
N VAL A 35 -3.26 -8.55 4.92
CA VAL A 35 -3.01 -9.88 4.35
C VAL A 35 -3.92 -10.87 5.06
N ASP A 36 -4.71 -11.63 4.29
CA ASP A 36 -5.66 -12.63 4.78
C ASP A 36 -6.62 -12.09 5.86
N GLY A 37 -7.06 -10.84 5.70
CA GLY A 37 -7.97 -10.18 6.65
C GLY A 37 -7.29 -9.60 7.89
N THR A 38 -5.98 -9.81 8.08
CA THR A 38 -5.21 -9.23 9.19
C THR A 38 -4.50 -7.95 8.74
N LEU A 39 -4.63 -6.87 9.53
CA LEU A 39 -3.91 -5.62 9.27
C LEU A 39 -2.42 -5.85 9.50
N ARG A 40 -1.62 -5.61 8.45
CA ARG A 40 -0.15 -5.79 8.50
C ARG A 40 0.58 -4.47 8.65
N ARG A 41 0.06 -3.39 8.04
CA ARG A 41 0.73 -2.08 8.05
C ARG A 41 -0.22 -0.93 7.79
N ARG A 42 0.00 0.20 8.46
CA ARG A 42 -0.53 1.52 8.07
C ARG A 42 0.53 2.27 7.28
N LEU A 43 0.13 2.88 6.18
CA LEU A 43 1.01 3.65 5.29
C LEU A 43 0.67 5.13 5.39
N ASP A 44 1.69 5.95 5.47
CA ASP A 44 1.64 7.37 5.11
C ASP A 44 2.49 7.52 3.84
N LEU A 45 1.83 7.85 2.73
CA LEU A 45 2.50 8.08 1.45
C LEU A 45 2.75 9.57 1.18
N SER A 46 2.33 10.45 2.10
CA SER A 46 2.62 11.87 1.97
C SER A 46 4.11 12.15 2.16
N ALA A 47 4.62 13.06 1.36
CA ALA A 47 5.99 13.57 1.46
C ALA A 47 6.06 14.95 0.80
N ALA A 48 7.01 15.79 1.20
CA ALA A 48 7.18 17.11 0.58
C ALA A 48 7.52 17.01 -0.92
N THR A 49 8.30 16.00 -1.31
CA THR A 49 8.75 15.78 -2.68
C THR A 49 8.21 14.46 -3.23
N LYS A 50 7.91 14.43 -4.53
CA LYS A 50 7.48 13.19 -5.20
C LYS A 50 8.65 12.20 -5.32
N THR A 51 8.39 10.95 -4.97
CA THR A 51 9.34 9.84 -5.15
C THR A 51 8.59 8.63 -5.69
N PHE A 52 9.14 8.00 -6.72
CA PHE A 52 8.57 6.79 -7.34
C PHE A 52 9.30 5.53 -6.85
N ALA A 53 8.75 4.36 -7.18
CA ALA A 53 9.34 3.06 -6.86
C ALA A 53 9.58 2.83 -5.36
N VAL A 54 8.74 3.42 -4.49
CA VAL A 54 8.81 3.23 -3.05
C VAL A 54 8.25 1.86 -2.70
N ALA A 55 9.17 0.93 -2.40
CA ALA A 55 8.87 -0.46 -2.08
C ALA A 55 8.58 -0.67 -0.58
N ARG A 56 7.53 -1.44 -0.28
CA ARG A 56 7.15 -1.87 1.07
C ARG A 56 6.86 -3.36 1.09
N THR A 57 7.69 -4.12 1.79
CA THR A 57 7.53 -5.57 1.93
C THR A 57 6.70 -5.92 3.17
N VAL A 58 5.82 -6.89 3.01
CA VAL A 58 5.16 -7.63 4.08
C VAL A 58 5.67 -9.08 3.98
N GLY A 59 6.52 -9.47 4.94
CA GLY A 59 7.08 -10.82 5.03
C GLY A 59 6.61 -11.56 6.28
N GLY A 60 7.27 -12.70 6.57
CA GLY A 60 6.91 -13.56 7.71
C GLY A 60 5.58 -14.26 7.51
N LEU A 61 5.20 -14.55 6.26
CA LEU A 61 4.03 -15.33 5.92
C LEU A 61 4.44 -16.80 5.72
N ALA A 62 3.50 -17.71 5.94
CA ALA A 62 3.72 -19.12 5.58
C ALA A 62 3.75 -19.25 4.06
N ASP A 63 4.55 -20.18 3.50
CA ASP A 63 4.52 -20.41 2.04
C ASP A 63 3.22 -21.11 1.61
N ARG A 64 2.17 -20.31 1.40
CA ARG A 64 0.87 -20.73 0.91
C ARG A 64 0.23 -19.63 0.09
N VAL A 65 -0.98 -19.88 -0.40
CA VAL A 65 -1.76 -18.84 -1.07
C VAL A 65 -2.26 -17.83 -0.04
N HIS A 66 -2.04 -16.56 -0.35
CA HIS A 66 -2.45 -15.38 0.40
C HIS A 66 -3.25 -14.42 -0.48
N SER A 67 -4.02 -13.55 0.17
CA SER A 67 -4.60 -12.35 -0.44
C SER A 67 -4.09 -11.12 0.28
N VAL A 68 -3.42 -10.23 -0.46
CA VAL A 68 -3.09 -8.89 0.01
C VAL A 68 -4.10 -7.89 -0.53
N ARG A 69 -4.49 -6.93 0.31
CA ARG A 69 -5.27 -5.75 -0.10
C ARG A 69 -4.64 -4.48 0.43
N VAL A 70 -4.62 -3.45 -0.40
CA VAL A 70 -4.32 -2.07 0.01
C VAL A 70 -5.63 -1.30 0.02
N VAL A 71 -5.95 -0.69 1.16
CA VAL A 71 -7.20 0.05 1.37
C VAL A 71 -6.88 1.53 1.58
N VAL A 72 -7.50 2.38 0.77
CA VAL A 72 -7.34 3.84 0.84
C VAL A 72 -8.15 4.35 2.02
N LEU A 73 -7.52 5.15 2.90
CA LEU A 73 -8.22 5.73 4.05
C LEU A 73 -8.96 7.02 3.69
N GLY A 74 -8.65 7.63 2.55
CA GLY A 74 -9.21 8.93 2.15
C GLY A 74 -8.77 10.08 3.06
N LEU A 75 -7.66 9.90 3.78
CA LEU A 75 -7.12 10.89 4.71
C LEU A 75 -5.77 11.42 4.20
N PRO A 76 -5.49 12.72 4.37
CA PRO A 76 -4.17 13.28 4.08
C PRO A 76 -3.12 12.68 5.01
N GLY A 77 -1.86 12.70 4.60
CA GLY A 77 -0.74 12.30 5.48
C GLY A 77 -0.16 13.46 6.29
N LYS A 78 1.01 13.26 6.90
CA LYS A 78 1.70 14.30 7.69
C LYS A 78 2.32 15.41 6.84
N ALA A 79 2.68 15.12 5.59
CA ALA A 79 3.49 15.98 4.73
C ALA A 79 2.80 16.30 3.40
N GLY A 80 1.50 16.61 3.44
CA GLY A 80 0.70 16.94 2.26
C GLY A 80 -0.78 17.05 2.57
N THR A 81 -1.56 17.52 1.60
CA THR A 81 -3.02 17.69 1.72
C THR A 81 -3.81 16.71 0.86
N GLY A 82 -3.15 16.00 -0.06
CA GLY A 82 -3.82 15.03 -0.93
C GLY A 82 -4.11 13.70 -0.25
N THR A 83 -5.06 12.95 -0.81
CA THR A 83 -5.52 11.66 -0.27
C THR A 83 -5.16 10.48 -1.16
N ALA A 84 -4.46 10.73 -2.27
CA ALA A 84 -4.24 9.72 -3.29
C ALA A 84 -3.36 8.57 -2.81
N VAL A 85 -3.62 7.38 -3.32
CA VAL A 85 -2.80 6.19 -3.15
C VAL A 85 -2.55 5.61 -4.53
N ALA A 86 -1.29 5.46 -4.90
CA ALA A 86 -0.85 4.78 -6.12
C ALA A 86 -0.17 3.46 -5.76
N ILE A 87 -0.47 2.44 -6.55
CA ILE A 87 0.19 1.15 -6.54
C ILE A 87 0.69 0.93 -7.95
N ASP A 88 2.00 0.81 -8.10
CA ASP A 88 2.69 0.66 -9.38
C ASP A 88 2.99 -0.81 -9.67
N GLY A 89 3.10 -1.65 -8.64
CA GLY A 89 3.34 -3.07 -8.84
C GLY A 89 3.36 -3.93 -7.58
N TRP A 90 3.40 -5.23 -7.81
CA TRP A 90 3.50 -6.28 -6.80
C TRP A 90 4.65 -7.21 -7.18
N SER A 91 5.46 -7.64 -6.20
CA SER A 91 6.42 -8.73 -6.37
C SER A 91 6.34 -9.70 -5.19
N VAL A 92 6.70 -10.95 -5.43
CA VAL A 92 6.51 -12.06 -4.48
C VAL A 92 7.82 -12.80 -4.27
N ALA A 93 8.01 -13.33 -3.07
CA ALA A 93 9.13 -14.19 -2.70
C ALA A 93 8.62 -15.42 -1.95
#